data_AF-A0AA36HRA1-F1
#
_entry.id   AF-A0AA36HRA1-F1
#
_cell.length_a   1.000
_cell.length_b   1.000
_cell.length_c   1.000
_cell.angle_alpha   90.00
_cell.angle_beta   90.00
_cell.angle_gamma   90.00
#
_symmetry.space_group_name_H-M   'P 1'
#
loop_
_entity.id
_entity.type
_entity.pdbx_description
1 polymer ?
#
loop_
_entity_poly.entity_id
_entity_poly.type
_entity_poly.pdbx_seq_one_letter_code
_entity_poly.pdbx_strand_id
1 'polypeptide(L)'
;MALKLISLLLAQVALARLGQNASVLNRSNATSKDANVPLGEGSALEIMVNGTRHGLRGEKAASDLYANDTDARSMAGRYAGYQTFATTTRYGDADAAACGGMHTGSLVGGLPYYSVASAQSMWKGCCWCGHSGGGQGTHGLGCFSCAKGRFLRSAYGLRSPDNAQRHGFASGEIIIVVADLCPHQGNERWCPERPGQHNNYGAHNHLDFSHPPPGIDNNNFVFTPIQCPYDLQERYHHLSRCHN
;
A
#
# COMPACT_ATOMS: atom_id res chain seq x y z
N MET A 1 -28.23 -20.34 -50.70
CA MET A 1 -29.20 -19.79 -49.73
C MET A 1 -29.08 -20.53 -48.40
N ALA A 2 -28.00 -20.30 -47.65
CA ALA A 2 -27.76 -20.98 -46.36
C ALA A 2 -26.90 -20.13 -45.41
N LEU A 3 -27.07 -18.80 -45.44
CA LEU A 3 -26.25 -17.87 -44.64
C LEU A 3 -27.07 -16.75 -43.95
N LYS A 4 -28.36 -16.96 -43.71
CA LYS A 4 -29.25 -15.99 -43.04
C LYS A 4 -29.96 -16.50 -41.78
N LEU A 5 -29.61 -17.68 -41.27
CA LEU A 5 -30.33 -18.31 -40.13
C LEU A 5 -29.59 -18.31 -38.79
N ILE A 6 -28.39 -17.74 -38.67
CA ILE A 6 -27.61 -17.78 -37.41
C ILE A 6 -27.71 -16.46 -36.60
N SER A 7 -28.24 -15.37 -37.17
CA SER A 7 -28.31 -14.07 -36.49
C SER A 7 -29.53 -13.84 -35.58
N LEU A 8 -30.39 -14.85 -35.33
CA LEU A 8 -31.59 -14.68 -34.50
C LEU A 8 -31.58 -15.38 -33.13
N LEU A 9 -30.49 -16.06 -32.75
CA LEU A 9 -30.44 -16.89 -31.53
C LEU A 9 -29.64 -16.30 -30.35
N LEU A 10 -29.16 -15.05 -30.43
CA LEU A 10 -28.41 -14.40 -29.34
C LEU A 10 -29.11 -13.22 -28.67
N ALA A 11 -30.38 -12.93 -29.01
CA ALA A 11 -31.11 -11.78 -28.47
C ALA A 11 -32.05 -12.07 -27.28
N GLN A 12 -32.00 -13.27 -26.66
CA GLN A 12 -32.94 -13.65 -25.59
C GLN A 12 -32.32 -13.94 -24.21
N VAL A 13 -31.06 -13.59 -23.94
CA VAL A 13 -30.43 -13.79 -22.60
C VAL A 13 -30.25 -12.47 -21.82
N ALA A 14 -30.77 -11.34 -22.33
CA ALA A 14 -30.55 -10.01 -21.74
C ALA A 14 -31.73 -9.42 -20.93
N LEU A 15 -32.74 -10.21 -20.54
CA LEU A 15 -33.85 -9.73 -19.70
C LEU A 15 -34.22 -10.73 -18.59
N ALA A 16 -33.33 -10.89 -17.60
CA ALA A 16 -33.70 -11.49 -16.32
C ALA A 16 -32.64 -11.14 -15.25
N ARG A 17 -32.58 -9.87 -14.83
CA ARG A 17 -31.96 -9.43 -13.55
C ARG A 17 -32.22 -7.94 -13.29
N LEU A 18 -33.50 -7.57 -13.29
CA LEU A 18 -33.97 -6.33 -12.70
C LEU A 18 -35.10 -6.69 -11.73
N GLY A 19 -34.95 -6.28 -10.48
CA GLY A 19 -36.01 -6.31 -9.48
C GLY A 19 -35.85 -7.38 -8.42
N GLN A 20 -35.31 -7.00 -7.27
CA GLN A 20 -35.89 -7.26 -5.94
C GLN A 20 -34.93 -6.76 -4.84
N ASN A 21 -35.32 -5.64 -4.21
CA ASN A 21 -35.42 -5.46 -2.76
C ASN A 21 -35.17 -4.01 -2.35
N ALA A 22 -36.25 -3.24 -2.42
CA ALA A 22 -36.43 -2.06 -1.60
C ALA A 22 -36.94 -2.47 -0.22
N SER A 23 -36.71 -1.57 0.75
CA SER A 23 -37.41 -1.40 2.02
C SER A 23 -37.21 -2.45 3.13
N VAL A 24 -36.32 -2.13 4.08
CA VAL A 24 -36.67 -2.18 5.51
C VAL A 24 -36.23 -0.85 6.13
N LEU A 25 -37.19 0.05 6.28
CA LEU A 25 -37.17 1.11 7.29
C LEU A 25 -37.68 0.48 8.59
N ASN A 26 -36.94 0.60 9.70
CA ASN A 26 -37.59 1.04 10.93
C ASN A 26 -36.62 1.69 11.93
N ARG A 27 -37.23 2.57 12.70
CA ARG A 27 -36.74 3.75 13.41
C ARG A 27 -36.95 3.52 14.91
N SER A 28 -35.96 3.89 15.74
CA SER A 28 -36.15 4.30 17.15
C SER A 28 -34.80 4.79 17.68
N ASN A 29 -34.54 6.10 17.76
CA ASN A 29 -34.83 7.00 18.89
C ASN A 29 -34.39 6.46 20.26
N ALA A 30 -33.32 7.04 20.83
CA ALA A 30 -33.27 7.42 22.24
C ALA A 30 -32.14 8.44 22.48
N THR A 31 -32.56 9.60 22.96
CA THR A 31 -31.80 10.72 23.51
C THR A 31 -31.29 10.43 24.93
N SER A 32 -30.08 10.88 25.25
CA SER A 32 -29.62 11.29 26.60
C SER A 32 -28.40 12.19 26.36
N LYS A 33 -28.44 13.52 26.44
CA LYS A 33 -28.64 14.42 27.59
C LYS A 33 -27.79 14.10 28.82
N ASP A 34 -26.91 15.07 29.08
CA ASP A 34 -26.45 15.65 30.34
C ASP A 34 -25.57 14.81 31.28
N ALA A 35 -24.30 15.23 31.39
CA ALA A 35 -23.69 15.61 32.67
C ALA A 35 -22.38 16.39 32.46
N ASN A 36 -22.48 17.72 32.55
CA ASN A 36 -21.41 18.60 32.99
C ASN A 36 -21.13 18.35 34.48
N VAL A 37 -19.86 18.22 34.88
CA VAL A 37 -19.41 18.54 36.25
C VAL A 37 -18.06 19.29 36.16
N PRO A 38 -17.92 20.46 36.79
CA PRO A 38 -16.74 21.33 36.68
C PRO A 38 -15.76 21.24 37.87
N LEU A 39 -14.54 21.74 37.60
CA LEU A 39 -13.57 22.45 38.44
C LEU A 39 -13.05 21.83 39.76
N GLY A 40 -11.71 21.80 39.84
CA GLY A 40 -10.95 21.76 41.08
C GLY A 40 -9.59 22.44 40.88
N GLU A 41 -9.54 23.73 41.23
CA GLU A 41 -8.30 24.48 41.45
C GLU A 41 -7.60 23.99 42.73
N GLY A 42 -6.27 24.08 42.80
CA GLY A 42 -5.54 23.72 44.02
C GLY A 42 -4.03 23.82 43.93
N SER A 43 -3.55 25.07 44.00
CA SER A 43 -2.34 25.54 44.70
C SER A 43 -0.94 25.03 44.33
N ALA A 44 -0.13 26.02 43.96
CA ALA A 44 1.32 26.03 43.99
C ALA A 44 1.87 25.76 45.40
N LEU A 45 2.97 25.01 45.47
CA LEU A 45 3.95 25.12 46.55
C LEU A 45 5.35 25.16 45.94
N GLU A 46 5.94 26.34 46.02
CA GLU A 46 7.32 26.64 45.69
C GLU A 46 8.19 26.33 46.92
N ILE A 47 9.15 25.41 46.79
CA ILE A 47 10.26 25.26 47.74
C ILE A 47 11.55 25.24 46.93
N MET A 48 12.26 26.37 46.95
CA MET A 48 13.68 26.41 46.64
C MET A 48 14.48 25.98 47.87
N VAL A 49 15.57 25.23 47.67
CA VAL A 49 16.95 25.57 48.11
C VAL A 49 17.89 24.35 48.02
N ASN A 50 18.99 24.58 47.29
CA ASN A 50 20.36 24.03 47.36
C ASN A 50 20.62 22.51 47.31
N GLY A 51 21.15 22.09 46.16
CA GLY A 51 22.59 21.83 46.04
C GLY A 51 23.09 20.43 46.44
N THR A 52 23.29 19.55 45.46
CA THR A 52 24.50 18.70 45.38
C THR A 52 24.60 18.09 43.98
N ARG A 53 25.72 18.35 43.29
CA ARG A 53 26.13 17.61 42.09
C ARG A 53 26.58 16.22 42.51
N HIS A 54 25.97 15.17 41.94
CA HIS A 54 26.63 13.96 41.42
C HIS A 54 25.55 12.91 41.08
N GLY A 55 25.66 12.32 39.88
CA GLY A 55 25.12 10.98 39.62
C GLY A 55 24.05 10.86 38.53
N LEU A 56 24.53 10.53 37.32
CA LEU A 56 24.03 9.49 36.42
C LEU A 56 22.57 9.53 35.89
N ARG A 57 22.51 9.15 34.59
CA ARG A 57 21.37 8.56 33.86
C ARG A 57 20.37 9.54 33.24
N GLY A 58 20.18 9.44 31.93
CA GLY A 58 19.06 10.06 31.22
C GLY A 58 19.36 10.40 29.77
N GLU A 59 19.24 9.39 28.91
CA GLU A 59 18.66 9.45 27.55
C GLU A 59 18.59 10.82 26.86
N LYS A 60 19.44 11.04 25.85
CA LYS A 60 19.06 11.71 24.59
C LYS A 60 20.20 11.67 23.58
N ALA A 61 20.07 10.79 22.59
CA ALA A 61 20.46 11.00 21.20
C ALA A 61 20.10 9.73 20.41
N ALA A 62 18.79 9.47 20.27
CA ALA A 62 18.28 8.60 19.20
C ALA A 62 18.08 9.46 17.95
N SER A 63 19.17 10.00 17.44
CA SER A 63 19.29 10.52 16.07
C SER A 63 20.70 10.15 15.65
N ASP A 64 20.82 9.60 14.45
CA ASP A 64 22.09 9.15 13.83
C ASP A 64 22.44 7.69 14.06
N LEU A 65 21.59 6.79 13.55
CA LEU A 65 22.08 5.52 13.02
C LEU A 65 21.66 5.39 11.54
N TYR A 66 22.59 5.84 10.71
CA TYR A 66 22.76 5.42 9.32
C TYR A 66 22.54 3.90 9.20
N ALA A 67 21.73 3.50 8.22
CA ALA A 67 21.42 2.12 7.89
C ALA A 67 22.70 1.27 7.73
N ASN A 68 22.99 0.44 8.74
CA ASN A 68 24.07 -0.51 8.69
C ASN A 68 23.57 -1.79 8.01
N ASP A 69 24.38 -2.38 7.13
CA ASP A 69 24.10 -3.57 6.31
C ASP A 69 23.66 -4.80 7.15
N THR A 70 23.97 -4.78 8.45
CA THR A 70 23.51 -5.76 9.44
C THR A 70 22.00 -5.71 9.72
N ASP A 71 21.34 -4.55 9.61
CA ASP A 71 19.88 -4.45 9.73
C ASP A 71 19.17 -4.93 8.46
N ALA A 72 19.75 -4.73 7.28
CA ALA A 72 19.21 -5.28 6.05
C ALA A 72 19.20 -6.82 6.08
N ARG A 73 20.26 -7.45 6.63
CA ARG A 73 20.31 -8.91 6.87
C ARG A 73 19.33 -9.37 7.96
N SER A 74 19.16 -8.60 9.03
CA SER A 74 18.19 -8.92 10.09
C SER A 74 16.74 -8.81 9.59
N MET A 75 16.45 -7.83 8.72
CA MET A 75 15.16 -7.64 8.06
C MET A 75 14.92 -8.64 6.93
N ALA A 76 15.96 -9.05 6.20
CA ALA A 76 15.86 -10.11 5.20
C ALA A 76 15.48 -11.46 5.85
N GLY A 77 16.03 -11.80 7.01
CA GLY A 77 15.58 -12.97 7.79
C GLY A 77 14.10 -12.89 8.17
N ARG A 78 13.62 -11.69 8.55
CA ARG A 78 12.23 -11.42 8.95
C ARG A 78 11.22 -11.56 7.81
N TYR A 79 11.64 -11.31 6.57
CA TYR A 79 10.78 -11.42 5.39
C TYR A 79 11.21 -12.53 4.44
N ALA A 80 11.73 -13.64 4.97
CA ALA A 80 12.06 -14.83 4.18
C ALA A 80 12.99 -14.56 2.97
N GLY A 81 13.95 -13.64 3.14
CA GLY A 81 14.93 -13.23 2.15
C GLY A 81 14.61 -11.93 1.41
N TYR A 82 13.42 -11.37 1.58
CA TYR A 82 13.01 -10.11 0.96
C TYR A 82 13.41 -8.90 1.81
N GLN A 83 13.64 -7.75 1.17
CA GLN A 83 14.11 -6.55 1.87
C GLN A 83 12.98 -5.78 2.57
N THR A 84 11.76 -5.88 2.05
CA THR A 84 10.65 -5.01 2.44
C THR A 84 9.34 -5.79 2.56
N PHE A 85 8.42 -5.20 3.32
CA PHE A 85 7.04 -5.63 3.51
C PHE A 85 6.07 -4.50 3.16
N ALA A 86 4.95 -4.83 2.52
CA ALA A 86 3.81 -3.95 2.28
C ALA A 86 2.48 -4.65 2.58
N THR A 87 1.51 -3.88 3.06
CA THR A 87 0.09 -4.27 2.91
C THR A 87 -0.33 -4.10 1.46
N THR A 88 -1.35 -4.83 1.02
CA THR A 88 -1.88 -4.67 -0.33
C THR A 88 -3.40 -4.55 -0.35
N THR A 89 -3.91 -3.93 -1.41
CA THR A 89 -5.32 -3.97 -1.80
C THR A 89 -5.48 -4.28 -3.29
N ARG A 90 -6.71 -4.14 -3.83
CA ARG A 90 -7.01 -4.18 -5.25
C ARG A 90 -7.80 -2.94 -5.65
N TYR A 91 -7.47 -2.33 -6.80
CA TYR A 91 -8.22 -1.19 -7.36
C TYR A 91 -8.75 -1.39 -8.79
N GLY A 92 -8.29 -2.40 -9.55
CA GLY A 92 -8.66 -2.60 -10.95
C GLY A 92 -7.77 -1.79 -11.92
N ASP A 93 -8.13 -1.79 -13.20
CA ASP A 93 -7.40 -0.99 -14.20
C ASP A 93 -7.87 0.47 -14.19
N ALA A 94 -6.91 1.39 -14.24
CA ALA A 94 -7.13 2.80 -14.52
C ALA A 94 -6.85 3.14 -16.01
N ASP A 95 -7.73 3.94 -16.61
CA ASP A 95 -7.61 4.45 -17.99
C ASP A 95 -6.53 5.53 -18.15
N ALA A 96 -6.27 6.29 -17.09
CA ALA A 96 -5.30 7.38 -17.07
C ALA A 96 -4.52 7.39 -15.75
N ALA A 97 -3.44 6.62 -15.69
CA ALA A 97 -2.64 6.46 -14.48
C ALA A 97 -1.68 7.64 -14.23
N ALA A 98 -1.27 7.83 -12.98
CA ALA A 98 -0.33 8.88 -12.56
C ALA A 98 1.04 8.79 -13.27
N CYS A 99 1.43 7.60 -13.76
CA CYS A 99 2.65 7.43 -14.55
C CYS A 99 2.47 7.80 -16.03
N GLY A 100 1.97 9.01 -16.27
CA GLY A 100 1.93 9.62 -17.60
C GLY A 100 0.67 9.37 -18.40
N GLY A 101 -0.45 9.14 -17.73
CA GLY A 101 -1.78 9.03 -18.33
C GLY A 101 -1.97 7.75 -19.15
N MET A 102 -1.20 6.70 -18.87
CA MET A 102 -1.31 5.41 -19.55
C MET A 102 -2.42 4.54 -18.93
N HIS A 103 -2.98 3.62 -19.73
CA HIS A 103 -3.87 2.58 -19.23
C HIS A 103 -3.05 1.48 -18.52
N THR A 104 -3.30 1.25 -17.24
CA THR A 104 -2.50 0.34 -16.39
C THR A 104 -2.54 -1.12 -16.82
N GLY A 105 -3.69 -1.62 -17.30
CA GLY A 105 -3.79 -2.98 -17.83
C GLY A 105 -3.01 -3.18 -19.13
N SER A 106 -2.82 -2.12 -19.92
CA SER A 106 -2.09 -2.18 -21.20
C SER A 106 -0.59 -2.32 -20.98
N LEU A 107 -0.06 -1.76 -19.88
CA LEU A 107 1.35 -1.89 -19.52
C LEU A 107 1.75 -3.35 -19.37
N VAL A 108 0.94 -4.15 -18.67
CA VAL A 108 1.24 -5.57 -18.37
C VAL A 108 0.47 -6.56 -19.24
N GLY A 109 -0.40 -6.11 -20.13
CA GLY A 109 -1.27 -6.96 -20.95
C GLY A 109 -0.49 -8.00 -21.76
N GLY A 110 -0.72 -9.28 -21.48
CA GLY A 110 -0.01 -10.40 -22.12
C GLY A 110 1.41 -10.66 -21.62
N LEU A 111 1.86 -9.97 -20.57
CA LEU A 111 3.14 -10.20 -19.91
C LEU A 111 2.95 -10.90 -18.56
N PRO A 112 3.96 -11.63 -18.05
CA PRO A 112 3.89 -12.31 -16.76
C PRO A 112 4.15 -11.37 -15.57
N TYR A 113 3.66 -10.13 -15.63
CA TYR A 113 3.90 -9.09 -14.64
C TYR A 113 2.61 -8.49 -14.12
N TYR A 114 2.69 -7.77 -13.02
CA TYR A 114 1.53 -7.16 -12.36
C TYR A 114 1.74 -5.66 -12.19
N SER A 115 0.76 -4.87 -12.60
CA SER A 115 0.74 -3.43 -12.35
C SER A 115 0.20 -3.14 -10.96
N VAL A 116 0.84 -2.18 -10.29
CA VAL A 116 0.43 -1.71 -8.96
C VAL A 116 0.38 -0.20 -8.89
N ALA A 117 -0.41 0.30 -7.95
CA ALA A 117 -0.32 1.64 -7.45
C ALA A 117 0.45 1.67 -6.12
N SER A 118 1.59 2.35 -6.05
CA SER A 118 2.33 2.47 -4.78
C SER A 118 1.81 3.66 -3.96
N ALA A 119 1.85 3.54 -2.63
CA ALA A 119 1.44 4.62 -1.74
C ALA A 119 2.27 5.88 -1.93
N GLN A 120 1.65 7.05 -1.79
CA GLN A 120 2.27 8.37 -1.95
C GLN A 120 3.63 8.53 -1.23
N SER A 121 3.77 7.99 -0.02
CA SER A 121 5.03 8.00 0.74
C SER A 121 6.21 7.27 0.05
N MET A 122 5.94 6.37 -0.89
CA MET A 122 6.92 5.56 -1.62
C MET A 122 7.41 6.22 -2.92
N TRP A 123 6.89 7.38 -3.31
CA TRP A 123 7.09 7.96 -4.64
C TRP A 123 8.38 8.75 -4.80
N LYS A 124 9.47 8.08 -5.16
CA LYS A 124 10.73 8.77 -5.45
C LYS A 124 10.79 9.26 -6.91
N GLY A 125 10.42 10.53 -7.14
CA GLY A 125 10.60 11.23 -8.42
C GLY A 125 9.60 10.77 -9.49
N CYS A 126 8.65 11.63 -9.82
CA CYS A 126 7.65 11.42 -10.88
C CYS A 126 7.48 12.72 -11.68
N CYS A 127 7.18 12.62 -12.97
CA CYS A 127 6.88 13.73 -13.89
C CYS A 127 5.72 14.64 -13.42
N TRP A 128 4.75 14.11 -12.67
CA TRP A 128 3.53 14.79 -12.21
C TRP A 128 3.35 14.88 -10.67
N CYS A 129 4.18 14.21 -9.88
CA CYS A 129 3.84 13.84 -8.49
C CYS A 129 4.84 14.35 -7.44
N GLY A 130 5.76 15.24 -7.85
CA GLY A 130 6.80 15.76 -6.99
C GLY A 130 7.80 14.70 -6.51
N HIS A 131 8.74 15.12 -5.66
CA HIS A 131 9.72 14.24 -5.03
C HIS A 131 9.18 13.71 -3.69
N SER A 132 8.19 12.82 -3.76
CA SER A 132 7.53 12.25 -2.57
C SER A 132 8.16 10.92 -2.13
N GLY A 133 9.47 10.92 -1.86
CA GLY A 133 10.00 10.09 -0.79
C GLY A 133 10.44 8.63 -1.02
N GLY A 134 11.19 8.21 0.00
CA GLY A 134 11.84 6.93 0.33
C GLY A 134 12.71 7.22 1.57
N GLY A 135 12.78 6.30 2.54
CA GLY A 135 13.48 6.49 3.83
C GLY A 135 12.62 6.21 5.07
N GLN A 136 13.27 6.15 6.25
CA GLN A 136 12.62 5.89 7.55
C GLN A 136 11.72 4.64 7.59
N GLY A 137 12.09 3.57 6.88
CA GLY A 137 11.31 2.33 6.78
C GLY A 137 10.35 2.27 5.59
N THR A 138 10.09 3.40 4.93
CA THR A 138 9.40 3.44 3.63
C THR A 138 10.40 3.18 2.50
N HIS A 139 10.05 2.28 1.60
CA HIS A 139 10.86 1.93 0.45
C HIS A 139 10.42 2.75 -0.77
N GLY A 140 11.38 3.32 -1.50
CA GLY A 140 11.09 4.10 -2.72
C GLY A 140 10.69 3.18 -3.88
N LEU A 141 9.46 3.32 -4.36
CA LEU A 141 8.91 2.71 -5.57
C LEU A 141 8.02 3.74 -6.27
N GLY A 142 8.62 4.57 -7.13
CA GLY A 142 7.90 5.52 -7.99
C GLY A 142 7.58 4.91 -9.35
N CYS A 143 7.09 5.74 -10.29
CA CYS A 143 6.76 5.29 -11.64
C CYS A 143 7.82 4.41 -12.28
N PHE A 144 7.38 3.31 -12.86
CA PHE A 144 8.24 2.36 -13.57
C PHE A 144 9.36 1.77 -12.72
N SER A 145 9.27 1.87 -11.40
CA SER A 145 10.08 1.05 -10.52
C SER A 145 9.51 -0.35 -10.48
N CYS A 146 10.38 -1.35 -10.45
CA CYS A 146 9.98 -2.75 -10.36
C CYS A 146 10.46 -3.37 -9.05
N ALA A 147 9.71 -4.39 -8.62
CA ALA A 147 10.12 -5.25 -7.52
C ALA A 147 9.75 -6.69 -7.81
N LYS A 148 10.50 -7.62 -7.23
CA LYS A 148 10.10 -9.03 -7.16
C LYS A 148 9.68 -9.38 -5.75
N GLY A 149 8.67 -10.23 -5.61
CA GLY A 149 8.13 -10.54 -4.30
C GLY A 149 7.11 -11.65 -4.30
N ARG A 150 6.59 -11.94 -3.11
CA ARG A 150 5.62 -13.00 -2.85
C ARG A 150 4.56 -12.54 -1.87
N PHE A 151 3.35 -13.06 -2.05
CA PHE A 151 2.29 -12.90 -1.08
C PHE A 151 2.47 -13.87 0.08
N LEU A 152 2.35 -13.36 1.30
CA LEU A 152 2.24 -14.15 2.51
C LEU A 152 0.80 -14.64 2.69
N ARG A 153 0.59 -15.76 3.40
CA ARG A 153 -0.78 -16.20 3.74
C ARG A 153 -1.53 -15.26 4.68
N SER A 154 -0.81 -14.43 5.43
CA SER A 154 -1.41 -13.38 6.26
C SER A 154 -1.97 -12.25 5.41
N ALA A 155 -3.15 -11.76 5.77
CA ALA A 155 -3.68 -10.48 5.31
C ALA A 155 -3.58 -9.44 6.43
N TYR A 156 -3.28 -8.21 6.04
CA TYR A 156 -3.17 -7.01 6.89
C TYR A 156 -2.18 -7.06 8.05
N GLY A 157 -1.43 -5.96 8.19
CA GLY A 157 -0.60 -5.67 9.35
C GLY A 157 0.61 -6.56 9.58
N LEU A 158 1.50 -6.09 10.44
CA LEU A 158 2.69 -6.82 10.88
C LEU A 158 2.26 -7.88 11.89
N ARG A 159 1.97 -9.11 11.44
CA ARG A 159 1.80 -10.26 12.35
C ARG A 159 3.14 -10.69 12.96
N SER A 160 3.80 -9.83 13.73
CA SER A 160 5.17 -10.00 14.24
C SER A 160 6.23 -10.18 13.14
N PRO A 161 7.36 -9.45 13.17
CA PRO A 161 8.45 -9.63 12.20
C PRO A 161 9.06 -11.05 12.20
N ASP A 162 8.80 -11.87 13.22
CA ASP A 162 9.32 -13.23 13.34
C ASP A 162 8.51 -14.31 12.57
N ASN A 163 7.47 -13.92 11.83
CA ASN A 163 6.41 -14.84 11.39
C ASN A 163 6.21 -14.97 9.88
N ALA A 164 6.86 -14.18 9.02
CA ALA A 164 6.68 -14.34 7.57
C ALA A 164 7.12 -15.75 7.10
N GLN A 165 8.22 -16.27 7.69
CA GLN A 165 8.68 -17.64 7.46
C GLN A 165 7.70 -18.70 8.04
N ARG A 166 7.00 -18.40 9.14
CA ARG A 166 6.10 -19.36 9.82
C ARG A 166 4.74 -19.50 9.13
N HIS A 167 4.26 -18.46 8.45
CA HIS A 167 2.96 -18.49 7.78
C HIS A 167 3.00 -18.99 6.34
N GLY A 168 4.19 -19.08 5.74
CA GLY A 168 4.37 -19.52 4.37
C GLY A 168 3.77 -18.57 3.33
N PHE A 169 3.96 -18.92 2.07
CA PHE A 169 3.53 -18.11 0.93
C PHE A 169 2.18 -18.57 0.38
N ALA A 170 1.38 -17.58 -0.03
CA ALA A 170 0.14 -17.77 -0.77
C ALA A 170 0.37 -17.78 -2.30
N SER A 171 1.55 -17.33 -2.76
CA SER A 171 1.90 -17.27 -4.18
C SER A 171 3.31 -17.78 -4.47
N GLY A 172 3.58 -18.03 -5.76
CA GLY A 172 4.93 -18.02 -6.32
C GLY A 172 5.54 -16.61 -6.30
N GLU A 173 6.82 -16.50 -6.69
CA GLU A 173 7.46 -15.20 -6.90
C GLU A 173 6.88 -14.53 -8.16
N ILE A 174 6.56 -13.25 -8.03
CA ILE A 174 6.02 -12.42 -9.11
C ILE A 174 6.86 -11.16 -9.22
N ILE A 175 6.78 -10.52 -10.38
CA ILE A 175 7.34 -9.18 -10.62
C ILE A 175 6.19 -8.19 -10.72
N ILE A 176 6.34 -7.08 -10.01
CA ILE A 176 5.42 -5.95 -10.04
C ILE A 176 6.11 -4.74 -10.68
N VAL A 177 5.31 -3.89 -11.31
CA VAL A 177 5.72 -2.58 -11.84
C VAL A 177 4.77 -1.50 -11.34
N VAL A 178 5.31 -0.40 -10.84
CA VAL A 178 4.50 0.75 -10.44
C VAL A 178 3.97 1.46 -11.68
N ALA A 179 2.64 1.45 -11.81
CA ALA A 179 1.92 2.03 -12.92
C ALA A 179 1.09 3.25 -12.50
N ASP A 180 0.73 3.36 -11.23
CA ASP A 180 -0.18 4.40 -10.74
C ASP A 180 0.12 4.80 -9.29
N LEU A 181 -0.47 5.90 -8.82
CA LEU A 181 -0.34 6.43 -7.47
C LEU A 181 -1.52 5.99 -6.62
N CYS A 182 -1.25 5.46 -5.41
CA CYS A 182 -2.25 5.46 -4.36
C CYS A 182 -2.10 6.74 -3.50
N PRO A 183 -2.92 7.77 -3.72
CA PRO A 183 -2.82 9.02 -2.97
C PRO A 183 -3.26 8.79 -1.52
N HIS A 184 -2.69 9.53 -0.56
CA HIS A 184 -3.15 9.45 0.83
C HIS A 184 -4.60 9.91 0.97
N GLN A 185 -4.96 11.01 0.31
CA GLN A 185 -6.32 11.55 0.35
C GLN A 185 -7.31 10.55 -0.25
N GLY A 186 -8.30 10.14 0.55
CA GLY A 186 -9.28 9.11 0.21
C GLY A 186 -8.82 7.67 0.45
N ASN A 187 -7.53 7.44 0.76
CA ASN A 187 -6.97 6.13 1.08
C ASN A 187 -6.16 6.16 2.40
N GLU A 188 -6.57 6.99 3.35
CA GLU A 188 -5.81 7.29 4.58
C GLU A 188 -5.55 6.02 5.40
N ARG A 189 -6.48 5.07 5.34
CA ARG A 189 -6.40 3.76 5.98
C ARG A 189 -5.22 2.91 5.48
N TRP A 190 -4.80 3.12 4.22
CA TRP A 190 -3.91 2.21 3.48
C TRP A 190 -2.60 2.86 3.07
N CYS A 191 -2.66 4.06 2.51
CA CYS A 191 -1.56 4.68 1.78
C CYS A 191 -0.98 5.82 2.62
N PRO A 192 0.19 5.65 3.27
CA PRO A 192 0.79 6.72 4.05
C PRO A 192 1.19 7.90 3.15
N GLU A 193 1.06 9.13 3.67
CA GLU A 193 1.36 10.36 2.95
C GLU A 193 2.86 10.60 2.81
N ARG A 194 3.63 10.31 3.87
CA ARG A 194 5.05 10.69 3.98
C ARG A 194 5.94 9.51 4.37
N PRO A 195 7.22 9.49 3.94
CA PRO A 195 8.19 8.50 4.40
C PRO A 195 8.23 8.39 5.93
N GLY A 196 8.29 7.16 6.45
CA GLY A 196 8.29 6.87 7.89
C GLY A 196 6.90 6.83 8.54
N GLN A 197 5.86 7.35 7.89
CA GLN A 197 4.49 7.18 8.37
C GLN A 197 4.05 5.72 8.20
N HIS A 198 3.23 5.23 9.13
CA HIS A 198 2.55 3.95 9.00
C HIS A 198 1.08 4.16 8.63
N ASN A 199 0.52 3.21 7.91
CA ASN A 199 -0.93 3.11 7.74
C ASN A 199 -1.60 2.52 8.99
N ASN A 200 -2.92 2.35 8.97
CA ASN A 200 -3.71 1.85 10.11
C ASN A 200 -3.39 0.41 10.52
N TYR A 201 -2.52 -0.27 9.77
CA TYR A 201 -2.07 -1.64 10.02
C TYR A 201 -0.60 -1.71 10.43
N GLY A 202 0.04 -0.57 10.65
CA GLY A 202 1.45 -0.51 11.06
C GLY A 202 2.44 -0.76 9.93
N ALA A 203 2.02 -0.69 8.66
CA ALA A 203 2.94 -0.82 7.53
C ALA A 203 3.38 0.55 7.00
N HIS A 204 4.68 0.71 6.75
CA HIS A 204 5.25 1.89 6.08
C HIS A 204 4.99 1.92 4.57
N ASN A 205 4.67 0.77 3.99
CA ASN A 205 4.55 0.58 2.56
C ASN A 205 3.18 -0.02 2.25
N HIS A 206 2.61 0.41 1.14
CA HIS A 206 1.37 -0.13 0.63
C HIS A 206 1.39 -0.17 -0.89
N LEU A 207 0.88 -1.27 -1.45
CA LEU A 207 0.81 -1.54 -2.88
C LEU A 207 -0.60 -1.96 -3.24
N ASP A 208 -1.31 -1.13 -3.99
CA ASP A 208 -2.64 -1.42 -4.48
C ASP A 208 -2.53 -2.11 -5.83
N PHE A 209 -2.96 -3.36 -5.97
CA PHE A 209 -2.79 -4.10 -7.21
C PHE A 209 -3.93 -3.78 -8.18
N SER A 210 -3.63 -3.55 -9.46
CA SER A 210 -4.70 -3.46 -10.46
C SER A 210 -5.44 -4.81 -10.50
N HIS A 211 -4.68 -5.88 -10.73
CA HIS A 211 -5.17 -7.26 -10.71
C HIS A 211 -4.15 -8.18 -10.04
N PRO A 212 -4.23 -8.49 -8.74
CA PRO A 212 -3.33 -9.47 -8.12
C PRO A 212 -3.56 -10.89 -8.66
N PRO A 213 -2.62 -11.83 -8.46
CA PRO A 213 -2.76 -13.22 -8.86
C PRO A 213 -4.06 -13.86 -8.34
N PRO A 214 -4.61 -14.88 -9.04
CA PRO A 214 -5.81 -15.58 -8.58
C PRO A 214 -5.67 -16.11 -7.15
N GLY A 215 -6.72 -15.94 -6.34
CA GLY A 215 -6.75 -16.39 -4.93
C GLY A 215 -6.04 -15.46 -3.94
N ILE A 216 -5.47 -14.35 -4.40
CA ILE A 216 -4.92 -13.30 -3.53
C ILE A 216 -5.98 -12.25 -3.23
N ASP A 217 -6.20 -12.00 -1.94
CA ASP A 217 -7.14 -11.00 -1.43
C ASP A 217 -6.55 -10.28 -0.21
N ASN A 218 -5.95 -9.12 -0.47
CA ASN A 218 -5.32 -8.24 0.53
C ASN A 218 -4.25 -8.92 1.41
N ASN A 219 -3.66 -10.00 0.90
CA ASN A 219 -2.51 -10.66 1.48
C ASN A 219 -1.34 -9.68 1.58
N ASN A 220 -0.57 -9.75 2.66
CA ASN A 220 0.65 -8.97 2.76
C ASN A 220 1.67 -9.41 1.69
N PHE A 221 2.42 -8.46 1.15
CA PHE A 221 3.43 -8.70 0.12
C PHE A 221 4.81 -8.38 0.64
N VAL A 222 5.74 -9.32 0.50
CA VAL A 222 7.16 -9.11 0.79
C VAL A 222 7.92 -9.02 -0.51
N PHE A 223 8.84 -8.06 -0.62
CA PHE A 223 9.49 -7.76 -1.89
C PHE A 223 10.89 -7.18 -1.75
N THR A 224 11.60 -7.22 -2.87
CA THR A 224 12.89 -6.60 -3.09
C THR A 224 12.83 -5.85 -4.41
N PRO A 225 13.14 -4.54 -4.45
CA PRO A 225 13.26 -3.80 -5.70
C PRO A 225 14.28 -4.44 -6.63
N ILE A 226 14.01 -4.35 -7.92
CA ILE A 226 14.89 -4.86 -8.98
C ILE A 226 14.93 -3.88 -10.13
N GLN A 227 15.92 -4.05 -11.02
CA GLN A 227 15.83 -3.44 -12.34
C GLN A 227 14.62 -4.02 -13.08
N CYS A 228 13.86 -3.16 -13.75
CA CYS A 228 12.72 -3.62 -14.53
C CYS A 228 13.16 -4.54 -15.69
N PRO A 229 12.43 -5.63 -15.98
CA PRO A 229 12.60 -6.41 -17.20
C PRO A 229 12.53 -5.55 -18.47
N TYR A 230 13.32 -5.87 -19.48
CA TYR A 230 13.49 -5.05 -20.70
C TYR A 230 12.19 -4.82 -21.47
N ASP A 231 11.34 -5.84 -21.59
CA ASP A 231 10.03 -5.78 -22.24
C ASP A 231 9.06 -4.81 -21.55
N LEU A 232 9.11 -4.69 -20.21
CA LEU A 232 8.40 -3.62 -19.50
C LEU A 232 8.96 -2.24 -19.81
N GLN A 233 10.28 -2.13 -19.91
CA GLN A 233 10.94 -0.87 -20.24
C GLN A 233 10.49 -0.34 -21.59
N GLU A 234 10.58 -1.17 -22.63
CA GLU A 234 10.11 -0.82 -23.97
C GLU A 234 8.65 -0.37 -23.95
N ARG A 235 7.78 -1.08 -23.22
CA ARG A 235 6.35 -0.73 -23.16
C ARG A 235 6.10 0.63 -22.53
N TYR A 236 6.68 0.93 -21.36
CA TYR A 236 6.38 2.22 -20.73
C TYR A 236 6.99 3.39 -21.51
N HIS A 237 8.07 3.19 -22.27
CA HIS A 237 8.58 4.21 -23.19
C HIS A 237 7.56 4.60 -24.27
N HIS A 238 6.73 3.66 -24.73
CA HIS A 238 5.70 3.92 -25.74
C HIS A 238 4.37 4.39 -25.15
N LEU A 239 4.02 3.92 -23.95
CA LEU A 239 2.71 4.17 -23.35
C LEU A 239 2.66 5.44 -22.50
N SER A 240 3.77 5.78 -21.84
CA SER A 240 3.81 6.89 -20.90
C SER A 240 4.19 8.20 -21.57
N ARG A 241 3.57 9.30 -21.16
CA ARG A 241 4.03 10.67 -21.50
C ARG A 241 5.17 11.17 -20.60
N CYS A 242 5.67 10.34 -19.68
CA CYS A 242 6.66 10.72 -18.66
C CYS A 242 8.09 10.24 -18.97
N HIS A 243 8.37 9.80 -20.19
CA HIS A 243 9.72 9.41 -20.58
C HIS A 243 10.57 10.66 -20.83
N ASN A 244 11.66 10.81 -20.07
CA ASN A 244 12.81 11.63 -20.45
C ASN A 244 13.89 10.72 -21.00
#